data_AF-A0A7W1ENH7-F1
#
_entry.id   AF-A0A7W1ENH7-F1
#
_cell.length_a   1.000
_cell.length_b   1.000
_cell.length_c   1.000
_cell.angle_alpha   90.00
_cell.angle_beta   90.00
_cell.angle_gamma   90.00
#
_symmetry.space_group_name_H-M   'P 1'
#
loop_
_entity.id
_entity.type
_entity.pdbx_description
1 polymer ?
#
loop_
_entity_poly.entity_id
_entity_poly.type
_entity_poly.pdbx_seq_one_letter_code
_entity_poly.pdbx_strand_id
1 'polypeptide(L)'
;MLLPALFLGTVGLLLVVFRGDGERRAVLVSATVALAVQSVALAAARFAPPGRQFMVWTAGAALRLVSLILYALLVVKQFGFPPVAALISLASLLFITTVSESLLLTS
;
A
#
# COMPACT_ATOMS: atom_id res chain seq x y z
N MET A 1 -8.80 -8.10 13.05
CA MET A 1 -7.76 -9.09 12.66
C MET A 1 -7.71 -9.39 11.16
N LEU A 2 -8.69 -8.98 10.34
CA LEU A 2 -8.74 -9.29 8.90
C LEU A 2 -7.70 -8.54 8.04
N LEU A 3 -7.41 -7.28 8.35
CA LEU A 3 -6.46 -6.42 7.62
C LEU A 3 -5.04 -7.03 7.46
N PRO A 4 -4.35 -7.45 8.54
CA PRO A 4 -3.00 -8.01 8.40
C PRO A 4 -2.97 -9.34 7.65
N ALA A 5 -4.04 -10.16 7.75
CA ALA A 5 -4.15 -11.42 7.02
C ALA A 5 -4.28 -11.19 5.50
N LEU A 6 -5.12 -10.24 5.08
CA LEU A 6 -5.27 -9.86 3.67
C LEU A 6 -3.98 -9.26 3.10
N PHE A 7 -3.29 -8.44 3.88
CA PHE A 7 -2.01 -7.87 3.48
C PHE A 7 -0.96 -8.96 3.25
N LEU A 8 -0.75 -9.85 4.23
CA LEU A 8 0.21 -10.95 4.11
C LEU A 8 -0.15 -11.93 2.98
N GLY A 9 -1.44 -12.23 2.80
CA GLY A 9 -1.93 -13.07 1.70
C GLY A 9 -1.61 -12.45 0.33
N THR A 10 -1.79 -11.14 0.18
CA THR A 10 -1.46 -10.42 -1.06
C THR A 10 0.04 -10.42 -1.33
N VAL A 11 0.87 -10.20 -0.31
CA VAL A 11 2.35 -10.31 -0.45
C VAL A 11 2.75 -11.72 -0.87
N GLY A 12 2.19 -12.75 -0.24
CA GLY A 12 2.45 -14.15 -0.59
C GLY A 12 2.08 -14.46 -2.04
N LEU A 13 0.91 -14.00 -2.50
CA LEU A 13 0.49 -14.14 -3.90
C LEU A 13 1.45 -13.45 -4.87
N LEU A 14 1.86 -12.21 -4.56
CA LEU A 14 2.80 -11.46 -5.40
C LEU A 14 4.18 -12.14 -5.48
N LEU A 15 4.65 -12.77 -4.40
CA LEU A 15 5.91 -13.54 -4.41
C LEU A 15 5.83 -14.86 -5.21
N VAL A 16 4.61 -15.38 -5.44
CA VAL A 16 4.38 -16.53 -6.32
C VAL A 16 4.37 -16.09 -7.79
N VAL A 17 3.78 -14.92 -8.08
CA VAL A 17 3.72 -14.34 -9.43
C VAL A 17 5.09 -13.83 -9.89
N PHE A 18 5.78 -13.07 -9.04
CA PHE A 18 7.08 -12.46 -9.31
C PHE A 18 8.20 -13.32 -8.71
N ARG A 19 8.84 -14.12 -9.55
CA ARG A 19 9.79 -15.16 -9.14
C ARG A 19 11.25 -14.78 -9.29
N GLY A 20 11.59 -13.77 -10.09
CA GLY A 20 12.96 -13.32 -10.26
C GLY A 20 13.53 -12.70 -8.98
N ASP A 21 14.84 -12.84 -8.75
CA ASP A 21 15.48 -12.31 -7.53
C ASP A 21 15.33 -10.79 -7.38
N GLY A 22 15.42 -10.06 -8.48
CA GLY A 22 15.17 -8.61 -8.52
C GLY A 22 13.70 -8.26 -8.27
N GLU A 23 12.78 -9.09 -8.77
CA GLU A 23 11.34 -8.88 -8.61
C GLU A 23 10.88 -9.16 -7.18
N ARG A 24 11.40 -10.24 -6.56
CA ARG A 24 11.14 -10.56 -5.15
C ARG A 24 11.58 -9.45 -4.21
N ARG A 25 12.78 -8.89 -4.43
CA ARG A 25 13.24 -7.71 -3.68
C ARG A 25 12.31 -6.54 -3.90
N ALA A 26 11.86 -6.29 -5.13
CA ALA A 26 10.90 -5.24 -5.42
C ALA A 26 9.57 -5.46 -4.67
N VAL A 27 9.04 -6.69 -4.60
CA VAL A 27 7.83 -7.02 -3.83
C VAL A 27 8.02 -6.72 -2.34
N LEU A 28 9.13 -7.19 -1.75
CA LEU A 28 9.42 -6.99 -0.33
C LEU A 28 9.59 -5.51 0.03
N VAL A 29 10.34 -4.75 -0.77
CA VAL A 29 10.51 -3.30 -0.59
C VAL A 29 9.17 -2.58 -0.74
N SER A 30 8.35 -2.97 -1.73
CA SER A 30 7.00 -2.43 -1.90
C SER A 30 6.12 -2.71 -0.69
N ALA A 31 6.23 -3.89 -0.08
CA ALA A 31 5.51 -4.24 1.13
C ALA A 31 5.94 -3.37 2.32
N THR A 32 7.24 -3.13 2.50
CA THR A 32 7.74 -2.21 3.54
C THR A 32 7.20 -0.79 3.36
N VAL A 33 7.23 -0.27 2.13
CA VAL A 33 6.69 1.07 1.82
C VAL A 33 5.19 1.11 2.06
N ALA A 34 4.46 0.08 1.62
CA ALA A 34 3.03 -0.03 1.87
C ALA A 34 2.72 0.02 3.37
N LEU A 35 3.48 -0.68 4.23
CA LEU A 35 3.28 -0.65 5.68
C LEU A 35 3.50 0.75 6.28
N ALA A 36 4.51 1.47 5.79
CA ALA A 36 4.77 2.84 6.22
C ALA A 36 3.60 3.78 5.85
N VAL A 37 3.13 3.71 4.60
CA VAL A 37 2.00 4.52 4.12
C VAL A 37 0.72 4.22 4.90
N GLN A 38 0.44 2.95 5.16
CA GLN A 38 -0.74 2.54 5.93
C GLN A 38 -0.68 3.00 7.38
N SER A 39 0.50 2.98 7.99
CA SER A 39 0.69 3.46 9.37
C SER A 39 0.40 4.96 9.47
N VAL A 40 0.84 5.74 8.48
CA VAL A 40 0.53 7.18 8.38
C VAL A 40 -0.97 7.40 8.14
N ALA A 41 -1.59 6.63 7.23
CA ALA A 41 -3.03 6.72 6.96
C ALA A 41 -3.87 6.39 8.20
N LEU A 42 -3.53 5.33 8.94
CA LEU A 42 -4.20 4.93 10.18
C LEU A 42 -4.00 5.96 11.29
N ALA A 43 -2.81 6.56 11.41
CA ALA A 43 -2.57 7.65 12.34
C ALA A 43 -3.51 8.84 12.01
N ALA A 44 -3.56 9.25 10.74
CA ALA A 44 -4.47 10.31 10.30
C ALA A 44 -5.94 9.97 10.59
N ALA A 45 -6.36 8.73 10.36
CA ALA A 45 -7.71 8.25 10.66
C ALA A 45 -8.05 8.31 12.16
N ARG A 46 -7.10 7.99 13.05
CA ARG A 46 -7.31 8.07 14.51
C ARG A 46 -7.47 9.48 15.04
N PHE A 47 -6.86 10.46 14.39
CA PHE A 47 -7.02 11.88 14.76
C PHE A 47 -8.19 12.56 14.04
N ALA A 48 -9.00 11.81 13.29
CA ALA A 48 -10.14 12.34 12.56
C ALA A 48 -11.23 12.87 13.53
N PRO A 49 -11.69 14.13 13.36
CA PRO A 49 -12.84 14.63 14.11
C PRO A 49 -14.10 13.82 13.76
N PRO A 50 -15.02 13.60 14.74
CA PRO A 50 -16.30 12.98 14.48
C PRO A 50 -17.06 13.73 13.37
N GLY A 51 -17.61 12.99 12.40
CA GLY A 51 -18.30 13.55 11.23
C GLY A 51 -17.40 13.90 10.02
N ARG A 52 -16.07 13.81 10.12
CA ARG A 52 -15.14 14.04 8.99
C ARG A 52 -14.47 12.77 8.45
N GLN A 53 -15.01 11.59 8.77
CA GLN A 53 -14.45 10.29 8.39
C GLN A 53 -14.25 10.18 6.86
N PHE A 54 -15.22 10.66 6.07
CA PHE A 54 -15.11 10.66 4.61
C PHE A 54 -13.95 11.53 4.09
N MET A 55 -13.73 12.71 4.69
CA MET A 55 -12.65 13.62 4.30
C MET A 55 -11.27 13.04 4.62
N VAL A 56 -11.14 12.32 5.74
CA VAL A 56 -9.88 11.67 6.11
C VAL A 56 -9.63 10.42 5.25
N TRP A 57 -10.70 9.70 4.88
CA TRP A 57 -10.60 8.59 3.95
C TRP A 57 -10.15 9.03 2.54
N THR A 58 -10.72 10.11 2.00
CA THR A 58 -10.28 10.66 0.69
C THR A 58 -8.85 11.21 0.75
N ALA A 59 -8.46 11.85 1.86
CA ALA A 59 -7.06 12.24 2.09
C ALA A 59 -6.12 11.03 2.12
N GLY A 60 -6.54 9.91 2.72
CA GLY A 60 -5.82 8.64 2.68
C GLY A 60 -5.68 8.08 1.26
N ALA A 61 -6.72 8.17 0.42
CA ALA A 61 -6.63 7.80 -0.99
C ALA A 61 -5.63 8.69 -1.76
N ALA A 62 -5.63 10.00 -1.52
CA ALA A 62 -4.66 10.92 -2.12
C ALA A 62 -3.23 10.61 -1.69
N LEU A 63 -3.00 10.33 -0.39
CA LEU A 63 -1.69 9.93 0.14
C LEU A 63 -1.13 8.70 -0.58
N ARG A 64 -1.98 7.72 -0.91
CA ARG A 64 -1.59 6.50 -1.63
C ARG A 64 -1.16 6.78 -3.07
N LEU A 65 -1.90 7.65 -3.76
CA LEU A 65 -1.54 8.12 -5.10
C LEU A 65 -0.19 8.83 -5.10
N VAL A 66 0.00 9.76 -4.16
CA VAL A 66 1.29 10.46 -3.97
C VAL A 66 2.40 9.46 -3.64
N SER A 67 2.13 8.48 -2.78
CA SER A 67 3.11 7.44 -2.42
C SER A 67 3.52 6.59 -3.63
N LEU A 68 2.59 6.25 -4.52
CA LEU A 68 2.90 5.55 -5.77
C LEU A 68 3.83 6.38 -6.67
N ILE A 69 3.54 7.66 -6.84
CA ILE A 69 4.36 8.57 -7.64
C ILE A 69 5.76 8.70 -7.04
N LEU A 70 5.85 8.97 -5.73
CA LEU A 70 7.13 9.09 -5.02
C LEU A 70 7.92 7.78 -5.08
N TYR A 71 7.26 6.63 -4.94
CA TYR A 71 7.92 5.34 -5.03
C TYR A 71 8.48 5.07 -6.43
N ALA A 72 7.72 5.39 -7.48
CA ALA A 72 8.19 5.29 -8.86
C ALA A 72 9.44 6.17 -9.11
N LEU A 73 9.41 7.41 -8.63
CA LEU A 73 10.47 8.39 -8.90
C LEU A 73 11.71 8.20 -8.03
N LEU A 74 11.53 7.81 -6.76
CA LEU A 74 12.61 7.74 -5.78
C LEU A 74 13.13 6.32 -5.62
N VAL A 75 12.27 5.31 -5.53
CA VAL A 75 12.72 3.95 -5.22
C VAL A 75 12.99 3.15 -6.49
N VAL A 76 12.02 3.08 -7.41
CA VAL A 76 12.18 2.29 -8.64
C VAL A 76 13.34 2.82 -9.47
N LYS A 77 13.43 4.14 -9.63
CA LYS A 77 14.52 4.79 -10.39
C LYS A 77 15.89 4.65 -9.73
N GLN A 78 15.99 4.74 -8.40
CA GLN A 78 17.28 4.71 -7.70
C GLN A 78 17.83 3.29 -7.54
N PHE A 79 16.97 2.30 -7.31
CA PHE A 79 17.38 0.91 -7.06
C PHE A 79 17.36 0.03 -8.32
N GLY A 80 16.90 0.56 -9.45
CA GLY A 80 16.85 -0.18 -10.73
C GLY A 80 15.92 -1.39 -10.68
N PHE A 81 14.89 -1.37 -9.84
CA PHE A 81 13.96 -2.48 -9.73
C PHE A 81 13.13 -2.65 -11.00
N PRO A 82 12.71 -3.90 -11.33
CA PRO A 82 11.75 -4.13 -12.40
C PRO A 82 10.47 -3.31 -12.14
N PRO A 83 10.14 -2.31 -12.98
CA PRO A 83 9.11 -1.33 -12.67
C PRO A 83 7.72 -1.97 -12.57
N VAL A 84 7.45 -2.99 -13.39
CA VAL A 84 6.20 -3.75 -13.34
C VAL A 84 6.02 -4.44 -12.00
N ALA A 85 7.03 -5.20 -11.54
CA ALA A 85 6.96 -5.90 -10.26
C ALA A 85 6.82 -4.93 -9.08
N ALA A 86 7.57 -3.84 -9.09
CA ALA A 86 7.57 -2.86 -8.01
C ALA A 86 6.24 -2.09 -7.91
N LEU A 87 5.76 -1.54 -9.03
CA LEU A 87 4.56 -0.70 -9.04
C LEU A 87 3.28 -1.52 -8.87
N ILE A 88 3.18 -2.69 -9.50
CA ILE A 88 2.01 -3.56 -9.32
C ILE A 88 1.96 -4.05 -7.88
N SER A 89 3.08 -4.46 -7.29
CA SER A 89 3.10 -4.91 -5.89
C SER A 89 2.65 -3.80 -4.95
N LEU A 90 3.21 -2.59 -5.09
CA LEU A 90 2.82 -1.47 -4.24
C LEU A 90 1.35 -1.09 -4.46
N ALA A 91 0.89 -0.99 -5.71
CA ALA A 91 -0.48 -0.62 -6.03
C ALA A 91 -1.49 -1.64 -5.48
N SER A 92 -1.25 -2.93 -5.65
CA SER A 92 -2.10 -4.00 -5.12
C SER A 92 -2.19 -3.94 -3.59
N LEU A 93 -1.07 -3.70 -2.91
CA LEU A 93 -1.03 -3.60 -1.45
C LEU A 93 -1.73 -2.33 -0.92
N LEU A 94 -1.55 -1.19 -1.57
CA LEU A 94 -2.26 0.03 -1.19
C LEU A 94 -3.76 -0.08 -1.45
N PHE A 95 -4.14 -0.75 -2.54
CA PHE A 95 -5.53 -0.96 -2.91
C PHE A 95 -6.26 -1.87 -1.92
N ILE A 96 -5.70 -3.06 -1.62
CA ILE A 96 -6.34 -4.01 -0.71
C ILE A 96 -6.57 -3.40 0.67
N THR A 97 -5.64 -2.57 1.15
CA THR A 97 -5.82 -1.86 2.42
C THR A 97 -6.89 -0.80 2.33
N THR A 98 -6.94 -0.01 1.26
CA THR A 98 -7.97 1.03 1.10
C THR A 98 -9.37 0.42 1.07
N VAL A 99 -9.54 -0.68 0.32
CA VAL A 99 -10.82 -1.41 0.26
C VAL A 99 -11.17 -1.96 1.65
N SER A 100 -10.20 -2.54 2.35
CA SER A 100 -10.41 -3.04 3.71
C SER A 100 -10.81 -1.93 4.69
N GLU A 101 -10.22 -0.74 4.60
CA GLU A 101 -10.61 0.42 5.41
C GLU A 101 -12.03 0.89 5.08
N SER A 102 -12.40 0.99 3.79
CA SER A 102 -13.77 1.37 3.38
C SER A 102 -14.83 0.42 3.92
N LEU A 103 -14.55 -0.89 3.88
CA LEU A 103 -15.46 -1.90 4.42
C LEU A 103 -15.66 -1.75 5.92
N LEU A 104 -14.59 -1.43 6.67
CA LEU A 104 -14.65 -1.18 8.11
C LEU A 104 -15.39 0.12 8.47
N LEU A 105 -15.40 1.12 7.59
CA LEU A 105 -16.11 2.38 7.81
C LEU A 105 -17.60 2.32 7.43
N THR A 106 -17.98 1.33 6.62
CA THR A 106 -19.37 1.15 6.14
C THR A 106 -20.15 0.12 6.97
N SER A 107 -19.47 -0.73 7.76
CA SER A 107 -20.09 -1.66 8.71
C SER A 107 -20.33 -1.01 10.07
#